data_AF-A0A442AR94-F1
#
_entry.id   AF-A0A442AR94-F1
#
_cell.length_a   1.000
_cell.length_b   1.000
_cell.length_c   1.000
_cell.angle_alpha   90.00
_cell.angle_beta   90.00
_cell.angle_gamma   90.00
#
_symmetry.space_group_name_H-M   'P 1'
#
loop_
_entity.id
_entity.type
_entity.pdbx_description
1 polymer ?
#
loop_
_entity_poly.entity_id
_entity_poly.type
_entity_poly.pdbx_seq_one_letter_code
_entity_poly.pdbx_strand_id
1 'polypeptide(L)' 'MTKPIESWKNTYTAPELAAKYGLTIDQARAVISSNGPSRHGCEIGATAFRNALKMRAARSARTPPGEGIPHP' A
#
# COMPACT_ATOMS: atom_id res chain seq x y z
N MET A 1 9.62 -4.95 -20.57
CA MET A 1 10.71 -4.03 -20.13
C MET A 1 10.16 -3.08 -19.08
N THR A 2 10.34 -3.38 -17.79
CA THR A 2 10.02 -2.47 -16.68
C THR A 2 11.07 -1.36 -16.68
N LYS A 3 10.68 -0.17 -17.15
CA LYS A 3 11.57 1.01 -17.13
C LYS A 3 12.01 1.27 -15.69
N PRO A 4 13.30 1.54 -15.43
CA PRO A 4 13.77 1.82 -14.08
C PRO A 4 13.01 3.03 -13.53
N ILE A 5 12.45 2.84 -12.35
CA ILE A 5 11.58 3.80 -11.65
C ILE A 5 12.32 5.14 -11.43
N GLU A 6 13.65 5.12 -11.38
CA GLU A 6 14.53 6.30 -11.33
C GLU A 6 14.39 7.27 -12.52
N SER A 7 13.91 6.82 -13.69
CA SER A 7 13.77 7.69 -14.86
C SER A 7 12.47 8.51 -14.87
N TRP A 8 11.58 8.33 -13.88
CA TRP A 8 10.23 8.90 -13.90
C TRP A 8 10.20 10.32 -13.34
N LYS A 9 10.58 11.30 -14.17
CA LYS A 9 10.65 12.72 -13.80
C LYS A 9 9.34 13.36 -13.32
N ASN A 10 8.19 12.75 -13.61
CA ASN A 10 6.86 13.27 -13.24
C ASN A 10 6.11 12.35 -12.27
N THR A 11 6.83 11.55 -11.47
CA THR A 11 6.27 10.69 -10.43
C THR A 11 6.82 11.08 -9.06
N TYR A 12 6.17 10.63 -7.99
CA TYR A 12 6.69 10.79 -6.64
C TYR A 12 7.96 9.95 -6.44
N THR A 13 8.96 10.47 -5.73
CA THR A 13 9.98 9.58 -5.17
C THR A 13 9.35 8.70 -4.08
N ALA A 14 9.89 7.50 -3.88
CA ALA A 14 9.44 6.60 -2.82
C ALA A 14 9.41 7.27 -1.42
N PRO A 15 10.43 8.03 -0.98
CA PRO A 15 10.37 8.73 0.31
C PRO A 15 9.29 9.83 0.37
N GLU A 16 9.06 10.58 -0.71
CA GLU A 16 8.00 11.60 -0.72
C GLU A 16 6.61 10.98 -0.62
N LEU A 17 6.34 9.91 -1.36
CA LEU A 17 5.04 9.24 -1.31
C LEU A 17 4.82 8.57 0.05
N ALA A 18 5.87 7.96 0.61
CA ALA A 18 5.84 7.37 1.94
C ALA A 18 5.46 8.40 3.02
N ALA A 19 6.16 9.53 3.05
CA ALA A 19 5.90 10.60 4.01
C ALA A 19 4.49 11.20 3.85
N LYS A 20 4.04 11.42 2.61
CA LYS A 20 2.73 12.02 2.33
C LYS A 20 1.56 11.13 2.75
N TYR A 21 1.66 9.82 2.55
CA TYR A 21 0.55 8.88 2.79
C TYR A 21 0.69 8.04 4.06
N GLY A 22 1.79 8.21 4.82
CA GLY A 22 2.07 7.41 6.01
C GLY A 22 2.35 5.95 5.67
N LEU A 23 3.04 5.71 4.56
CA LEU A 23 3.46 4.38 4.11
C LEU A 23 4.93 4.15 4.45
N THR A 24 5.36 2.90 4.44
CA THR A 24 6.80 2.60 4.43
C THR A 24 7.39 2.87 3.04
N ILE A 25 8.72 3.05 2.97
CA ILE A 25 9.44 3.25 1.70
C ILE A 25 9.16 2.08 0.73
N ASP A 26 9.13 0.85 1.25
CA ASP A 26 8.87 -0.35 0.45
C ASP A 26 7.45 -0.37 -0.12
N GLN A 27 6.44 -0.01 0.69
CA GLN A 27 5.05 0.13 0.25
C GLN A 27 4.90 1.22 -0.81
N ALA A 28 5.59 2.35 -0.63
CA ALA A 28 5.61 3.41 -1.62
C ALA A 28 6.24 2.94 -2.96
N ARG A 29 7.33 2.15 -2.92
CA ARG A 29 7.92 1.55 -4.12
C ARG A 29 6.94 0.62 -4.84
N ALA A 30 6.19 -0.20 -4.10
CA ALA A 30 5.18 -1.07 -4.68
C ALA A 30 4.05 -0.28 -5.36
N VAL A 31 3.56 0.79 -4.73
CA VAL A 31 2.54 1.68 -5.31
C VAL A 31 3.07 2.33 -6.58
N ILE A 32 4.28 2.89 -6.57
CA ILE A 32 4.88 3.53 -7.75
C ILE A 32 5.05 2.48 -8.86
N SER A 33 5.65 1.33 -8.56
CA SER A 33 5.88 0.25 -9.52
C SER A 33 4.58 -0.22 -10.20
N SER A 34 3.48 -0.28 -9.45
CA SER A 34 2.18 -0.74 -9.95
C SER A 34 1.42 0.31 -10.79
N ASN A 35 1.64 1.60 -10.54
CA ASN A 35 0.87 2.68 -11.18
C ASN A 35 1.64 3.41 -12.29
N GLY A 36 2.95 3.16 -12.42
CA GLY A 36 3.75 3.76 -13.48
C GLY A 36 4.19 5.21 -13.18
N PRO A 37 4.75 5.92 -14.18
CA PRO A 37 5.25 7.30 -14.09
C PRO A 37 4.13 8.36 -14.00
N SER A 38 3.03 8.07 -13.31
CA SER A 38 1.89 8.97 -13.17
C SER A 38 1.77 9.43 -11.72
N ARG A 39 1.99 10.73 -11.48
CA ARG A 39 1.78 11.35 -10.17
C ARG A 39 0.36 11.08 -9.65
N HIS A 40 -0.65 11.38 -10.47
CA HIS A 40 -2.04 11.17 -10.12
C HIS A 40 -2.35 9.69 -9.85
N GLY A 41 -1.82 8.77 -10.66
CA GLY A 41 -1.97 7.32 -10.44
C GLY A 41 -1.38 6.88 -9.10
N CYS A 42 -0.20 7.38 -8.73
CA CYS A 42 0.42 7.11 -7.44
C CYS A 42 -0.41 7.66 -6.26
N GLU A 43 -1.07 8.81 -6.41
CA GLU A 43 -1.92 9.38 -5.34
C GLU A 43 -3.18 8.54 -5.08
N ILE A 44 -3.86 8.12 -6.15
CA ILE A 44 -5.02 7.22 -6.06
C ILE A 44 -4.59 5.86 -5.51
N GLY A 45 -3.51 5.29 -6.04
CA GLY A 45 -2.95 4.02 -5.60
C GLY A 45 -2.52 4.04 -4.12
N ALA A 46 -1.83 5.09 -3.67
CA ALA A 46 -1.40 5.23 -2.29
C ALA A 46 -2.60 5.37 -1.32
N THR A 47 -3.64 6.11 -1.75
CA THR A 47 -4.88 6.26 -0.97
C THR A 47 -5.59 4.91 -0.81
N ALA A 48 -5.76 4.17 -1.91
CA ALA A 48 -6.37 2.85 -1.89
C ALA A 48 -5.57 1.86 -1.04
N PHE A 49 -4.24 1.86 -1.19
CA PHE A 49 -3.34 0.99 -0.43
C PHE A 49 -3.41 1.29 1.08
N ARG A 50 -3.38 2.56 1.48
CA ARG A 50 -3.54 2.97 2.88
C ARG A 50 -4.88 2.53 3.45
N ASN A 51 -5.97 2.66 2.69
CA ASN A 51 -7.30 2.21 3.12
C ASN A 51 -7.33 0.69 3.30
N ALA A 52 -6.71 -0.07 2.40
CA ALA A 52 -6.58 -1.52 2.53
C ALA A 52 -5.78 -1.92 3.78
N LEU A 53 -4.69 -1.20 4.12
CA LEU A 53 -3.95 -1.42 5.36
C LEU A 53 -4.82 -1.20 6.61
N LYS A 54 -5.62 -0.13 6.63
CA LYS A 54 -6.56 0.14 7.73
C LYS A 54 -7.60 -0.96 7.87
N MET A 55 -8.17 -1.43 6.75
CA MET A 55 -9.14 -2.53 6.74
C MET A 55 -8.50 -3.84 7.22
N ARG A 56 -7.26 -4.14 6.81
CA ARG A 56 -6.52 -5.32 7.27
C ARG A 56 -6.24 -5.26 8.76
N ALA A 57 -5.81 -4.11 9.28
CA ALA A 57 -5.60 -3.92 10.72
C ALA A 57 -6.91 -4.12 11.49
N ALA A 58 -8.02 -3.56 11.00
CA ALA A 58 -9.35 -3.77 11.60
C ALA A 58 -9.81 -5.24 11.51
N ARG A 59 -9.47 -5.97 10.45
CA ARG A 59 -9.77 -7.40 10.30
C ARG A 59 -8.95 -8.27 11.26
N SER A 60 -7.66 -7.98 11.45
CA SER A 60 -6.81 -8.67 12.43
C SER A 60 -7.25 -8.41 13.87
N ALA A 61 -7.73 -7.21 14.17
CA ALA A 61 -8.33 -6.91 15.48
C ALA A 61 -9.67 -7.65 15.72
N ARG A 62 -10.32 -8.14 14.67
CA ARG A 62 -11.58 -8.91 14.72
C ARG A 62 -11.36 -10.41 14.68
N THR A 63 -10.20 -10.92 15.10
CA THR A 63 -10.08 -12.36 15.39
C THR A 63 -11.14 -12.68 16.44
N PRO A 64 -12.21 -13.45 16.14
CA PRO A 64 -13.09 -13.92 17.20
C PRO A 64 -12.26 -14.89 18.07
N PRO A 65 -12.19 -14.70 19.39
CA PRO A 65 -11.65 -15.74 20.24
C PRO A 65 -12.65 -16.90 20.22
N GLY A 66 -12.23 -18.05 19.69
CA GLY A 66 -12.92 -19.31 19.88
C GLY A 66 -13.76 -19.78 18.70
N GLU A 67 -13.13 -20.54 17.80
CA GLU A 67 -13.78 -21.72 17.24
C GLU A 67 -13.32 -22.91 18.11
N GLY A 68 -13.79 -22.93 19.36
CA GLY A 68 -13.78 -24.15 20.16
C GLY A 68 -14.94 -25.00 19.66
N ILE A 69 -14.64 -26.00 18.84
CA ILE A 69 -15.59 -27.07 18.51
C ILE A 69 -15.46 -28.13 19.61
N PRO A 70 -16.40 -28.26 20.56
CA PRO A 70 -16.52 -29.49 21.31
C PRO A 70 -17.10 -30.54 20.37
N HIS A 71 -16.27 -31.52 20.01
CA HIS A 71 -16.75 -32.76 19.40
C HIS A 71 -17.42 -33.65 20.47
N PRO A 72 -18.50 -34.37 20.11
CA PRO A 72 -19.25 -35.23 21.03
C PRO A 72 -18.45 -36.46 21.50
#